data_AF-A0A1A7W3F6-F1
#
_entry.id   AF-A0A1A7W3F6-F1
#
_cell.length_a   1.000
_cell.length_b   1.000
_cell.length_c   1.000
_cell.angle_alpha   90.00
_cell.angle_beta   90.00
_cell.angle_gamma   90.00
#
_symmetry.space_group_name_H-M   'P 1'
#
loop_
_entity.id
_entity.type
_entity.pdbx_description
1 polymer ?
#
loop_
_entity_poly.entity_id
_entity_poly.type
_entity_poly.pdbx_seq_one_letter_code
_entity_poly.pdbx_strand_id
1 'polypeptide(L)'
;MRLLPTVLFLSGSLYVLSPNFDISFYASAAETEVAKDGYKDLKSGAFGGEKVKEGGWDTDEDTSGLSGQNSLNPLKDDGVNGVGPTSTNGPYALNTEVSEGAKIKDWNEWIKQAKKDFSGYKGAMHTQRYEWTKEKEDELQKFCKYLEKRWMSYTGNIDRDCKSDFLQSTQNWNDNQWNKWVKSEGKHHMNKQFQKWLDYNKYKLRDWTNAEWNKWKANIKDQLDDEEWKKNEAAGKTKEWIKCTAKMEKDCLKKTKKHCKNWEKKANSSFRKWEGDFTKKWTSNKQWNSWCKELEGQV
;
A
#
# COMPACT_ATOMS: atom_id res chain seq x y z
N MET A 1 35.33 -3.69 -16.14
CA MET A 1 35.06 -2.25 -16.28
C MET A 1 34.26 -1.79 -15.08
N ARG A 2 34.80 -0.89 -14.26
CA ARG A 2 34.06 -0.27 -13.14
C ARG A 2 33.27 0.89 -13.71
N LEU A 3 31.94 0.76 -13.73
CA LEU A 3 31.05 1.85 -14.11
C LEU A 3 31.02 2.85 -12.96
N LEU A 4 31.57 4.04 -13.19
CA LEU A 4 31.51 5.13 -12.23
C LEU A 4 30.09 5.69 -12.20
N PRO A 5 29.55 6.03 -11.02
CA PRO A 5 28.23 6.62 -10.91
C PRO A 5 28.22 8.00 -11.58
N THR A 6 27.29 8.19 -12.52
CA THR A 6 27.02 9.49 -13.13
C THR A 6 26.24 10.33 -12.15
N VAL A 7 26.87 11.40 -11.68
CA VAL A 7 26.25 12.38 -10.79
C VAL A 7 25.61 13.46 -11.66
N LEU A 8 24.30 13.68 -11.48
CA LEU A 8 23.58 14.75 -12.16
C LEU A 8 23.09 15.78 -11.14
N PHE A 9 23.41 17.05 -11.39
CA PHE A 9 22.96 18.18 -10.60
C PHE A 9 21.90 18.93 -11.41
N LEU A 10 20.65 18.90 -10.94
CA LEU A 10 19.56 19.68 -11.52
C LEU A 10 18.77 20.33 -10.38
N SER A 11 18.58 21.66 -10.47
CA SER A 11 17.74 22.45 -9.57
C SER A 11 18.04 22.28 -8.07
N GLY A 12 19.32 22.32 -7.68
CA GLY A 12 19.72 22.35 -6.27
C GLY A 12 19.62 21.02 -5.52
N SER A 13 19.30 19.92 -6.20
CA SER A 13 19.28 18.58 -5.60
C SER A 13 20.28 17.66 -6.30
N LEU A 14 21.05 16.93 -5.48
CA LEU A 14 22.05 15.97 -5.92
C LEU A 14 21.36 14.62 -6.21
N TYR A 15 21.36 14.20 -7.48
CA TYR A 15 20.81 12.91 -7.87
C TYR A 15 21.93 11.94 -8.24
N VAL A 16 22.00 10.83 -7.49
CA VAL A 16 22.88 9.70 -7.79
C VAL A 16 22.04 8.65 -8.51
N LEU A 17 22.14 8.61 -9.84
CA LEU A 17 21.43 7.62 -10.65
C LEU A 17 22.21 6.30 -10.61
N SER A 18 21.79 5.40 -9.73
CA SER A 18 22.27 4.00 -9.74
C SER A 18 21.32 3.16 -10.61
N PRO A 19 21.80 2.41 -11.61
CA PRO A 19 20.97 1.57 -12.49
C PRO A 19 20.16 0.45 -11.81
N ASN A 20 20.23 0.30 -10.47
CA ASN A 20 19.70 -0.83 -9.70
C ASN A 20 18.52 -0.48 -8.76
N PHE A 21 17.87 0.68 -8.92
CA PHE A 21 17.01 1.23 -7.87
C PHE A 21 15.55 0.72 -7.82
N ASP A 22 15.00 0.10 -8.88
CA ASP A 22 13.58 -0.34 -8.89
C ASP A 22 13.34 -1.83 -8.52
N ILE A 23 14.39 -2.67 -8.49
CA ILE A 23 14.27 -4.10 -8.19
C ILE A 23 14.70 -4.40 -6.74
N SER A 24 15.62 -3.60 -6.22
CA SER A 24 16.16 -3.74 -4.86
C SER A 24 15.14 -3.35 -3.78
N PHE A 25 14.17 -2.48 -4.07
CA PHE A 25 13.14 -2.07 -3.11
C PHE A 25 12.09 -3.17 -2.85
N TYR A 26 11.62 -3.86 -3.88
CA TYR A 26 10.71 -5.00 -3.75
C TYR A 26 11.40 -6.19 -3.06
N ALA A 27 12.71 -6.37 -3.29
CA ALA A 27 13.53 -7.31 -2.54
C ALA A 27 13.67 -6.89 -1.07
N SER A 28 13.99 -5.62 -0.77
CA SER A 28 14.19 -5.12 0.60
C SER A 28 12.94 -5.17 1.49
N ALA A 29 11.75 -4.94 0.93
CA ALA A 29 10.48 -5.10 1.66
C ALA A 29 10.13 -6.57 1.93
N ALA A 30 10.69 -7.51 1.15
CA ALA A 30 10.57 -8.94 1.38
C ALA A 30 11.71 -9.52 2.26
N GLU A 31 12.86 -8.85 2.36
CA GLU A 31 14.14 -9.41 2.85
C GLU A 31 14.65 -8.82 4.18
N THR A 32 13.86 -8.00 4.89
CA THR A 32 14.27 -7.50 6.23
C THR A 32 13.83 -8.43 7.36
N GLU A 33 14.68 -9.42 7.69
CA GLU A 33 14.90 -9.93 9.06
C GLU A 33 16.30 -10.56 9.16
N VAL A 34 17.28 -9.82 9.71
CA VAL A 34 18.21 -10.30 10.76
C VAL A 34 18.69 -9.08 11.55
N ALA A 35 18.04 -8.83 12.68
CA ALA A 35 18.71 -8.38 13.90
C ALA A 35 17.90 -8.99 15.06
N LYS A 36 18.34 -10.16 15.50
CA LYS A 36 17.91 -10.76 16.76
C LYS A 36 18.48 -9.91 17.88
N ASP A 37 17.62 -9.41 18.76
CA ASP A 37 17.67 -9.80 20.17
C ASP A 37 16.46 -9.30 20.97
N GLY A 38 15.87 -10.23 21.72
CA GLY A 38 15.24 -9.98 23.00
C GLY A 38 13.82 -9.39 23.02
N TYR A 39 12.81 -10.25 23.04
CA TYR A 39 11.76 -10.13 24.07
C TYR A 39 11.14 -11.49 24.37
N LYS A 40 11.42 -11.98 25.58
CA LYS A 40 10.78 -13.12 26.23
C LYS A 40 9.41 -12.70 26.77
N ASP A 41 8.55 -13.70 26.90
CA ASP A 41 7.35 -13.75 27.73
C ASP A 41 6.21 -12.78 27.42
N LEU A 42 5.16 -13.31 26.79
CA LEU A 42 3.79 -13.07 27.25
C LEU A 42 2.93 -14.30 26.97
N LYS A 43 2.34 -14.78 28.07
CA LYS A 43 1.59 -16.02 28.24
C LYS A 43 0.42 -16.18 27.27
N SER A 44 0.24 -17.45 26.88
CA SER A 44 -0.98 -18.04 26.34
C SER A 44 -2.21 -17.70 27.19
N GLY A 45 -3.18 -17.00 26.60
CA GLY A 45 -4.53 -16.81 27.12
C GLY A 45 -5.53 -17.35 26.10
N ALA A 46 -6.17 -18.45 26.46
CA ALA A 46 -7.20 -19.13 25.69
C ALA A 46 -8.48 -18.29 25.56
N PHE A 47 -9.02 -18.21 24.35
CA PHE A 47 -10.45 -18.02 24.06
C PHE A 47 -10.71 -18.86 22.79
N GLY A 48 -11.40 -20.00 22.85
CA GLY A 48 -12.71 -20.16 23.46
C GLY A 48 -13.74 -19.86 22.36
N GLY A 49 -14.03 -20.87 21.55
CA GLY A 49 -14.98 -20.75 20.45
C GLY A 49 -16.42 -20.70 20.96
N GLU A 50 -17.26 -19.94 20.26
CA GLU A 50 -18.70 -20.07 20.37
C GLU A 50 -19.35 -19.79 19.00
N LYS A 51 -20.18 -20.75 18.58
CA LYS A 51 -21.04 -20.72 17.41
C LYS A 51 -22.28 -19.90 17.73
N VAL A 52 -22.70 -18.99 16.85
CA VAL A 52 -24.09 -18.53 16.81
C VAL A 52 -24.59 -18.49 15.36
N LYS A 53 -25.84 -18.93 15.22
CA LYS A 53 -26.62 -19.29 14.04
C LYS A 53 -27.14 -18.10 13.23
N GLU A 54 -27.60 -18.51 12.05
CA GLU A 54 -28.37 -17.83 11.01
C GLU A 54 -29.58 -16.99 11.46
N GLY A 55 -29.85 -16.00 10.61
CA GLY A 55 -31.09 -15.27 10.36
C GLY A 55 -30.71 -14.23 9.30
N GLY A 56 -31.04 -14.39 8.01
CA GLY A 56 -32.40 -14.40 7.47
C GLY A 56 -32.91 -12.97 7.51
N TRP A 57 -33.29 -12.39 6.36
CA TRP A 57 -34.39 -11.43 6.13
C TRP A 57 -34.32 -10.96 4.68
N ASP A 58 -35.27 -11.53 3.95
CA ASP A 58 -35.97 -11.18 2.72
C ASP A 58 -35.53 -9.98 1.85
N THR A 59 -35.40 -10.36 0.58
CA THR A 59 -35.66 -9.66 -0.67
C THR A 59 -36.92 -8.80 -0.67
N ASP A 60 -36.84 -7.62 -1.30
CA ASP A 60 -37.91 -7.11 -2.16
C ASP A 60 -37.28 -6.58 -3.46
N GLU A 61 -37.68 -7.24 -4.55
CA GLU A 61 -37.57 -6.79 -5.93
C GLU A 61 -38.54 -5.63 -6.15
N ASP A 62 -38.11 -4.60 -6.89
CA ASP A 62 -39.03 -3.91 -7.77
C ASP A 62 -38.32 -3.52 -9.06
N THR A 63 -38.78 -4.16 -10.13
CA THR A 63 -38.36 -4.01 -11.52
C THR A 63 -39.25 -3.01 -12.26
N SER A 64 -38.65 -2.02 -12.91
CA SER A 64 -39.09 -1.47 -14.21
C SER A 64 -37.92 -0.62 -14.74
N GLY A 65 -37.30 -0.82 -15.90
CA GLY A 65 -37.76 -1.40 -17.15
C GLY A 65 -38.07 -0.26 -18.12
N LEU A 66 -37.17 0.03 -19.07
CA LEU A 66 -37.34 0.73 -20.38
C LEU A 66 -35.91 0.97 -20.95
N SER A 67 -35.34 0.06 -21.76
CA SER A 67 -35.45 -0.07 -23.23
C SER A 67 -34.90 1.13 -24.05
N GLY A 68 -33.91 0.89 -24.91
CA GLY A 68 -33.52 1.79 -25.99
C GLY A 68 -32.14 1.47 -26.59
N GLN A 69 -32.14 0.91 -27.80
CA GLN A 69 -30.98 0.40 -28.56
C GLN A 69 -30.20 1.46 -29.37
N ASN A 70 -29.08 1.00 -29.95
CA ASN A 70 -28.36 1.48 -31.15
C ASN A 70 -27.38 2.65 -30.93
N SER A 71 -26.24 2.77 -31.61
CA SER A 71 -25.42 1.96 -32.52
C SER A 71 -24.15 2.80 -32.77
N LEU A 72 -23.04 2.13 -33.08
CA LEU A 72 -21.76 2.61 -33.64
C LEU A 72 -21.93 3.75 -34.69
N ASN A 73 -21.05 4.76 -34.82
CA ASN A 73 -19.67 4.66 -35.36
C ASN A 73 -18.93 6.06 -35.39
N PRO A 74 -17.67 6.19 -35.91
CA PRO A 74 -16.56 6.99 -35.36
C PRO A 74 -16.15 8.23 -36.19
N LEU A 75 -15.10 8.96 -35.75
CA LEU A 75 -14.12 9.83 -36.45
C LEU A 75 -13.63 10.88 -35.41
N LYS A 76 -12.40 11.43 -35.35
CA LYS A 76 -11.24 11.46 -36.24
C LYS A 76 -10.02 11.94 -35.43
N ASP A 77 -8.86 11.52 -35.89
CA ASP A 77 -7.52 12.03 -35.60
C ASP A 77 -7.33 13.45 -36.19
N ASP A 78 -6.54 14.30 -35.54
CA ASP A 78 -5.70 15.34 -36.15
C ASP A 78 -4.85 16.08 -35.08
N GLY A 79 -3.55 15.80 -35.07
CA GLY A 79 -2.50 16.81 -35.30
C GLY A 79 -2.18 17.89 -34.24
N VAL A 80 -1.20 17.57 -33.37
CA VAL A 80 0.04 18.32 -33.03
C VAL A 80 0.01 19.87 -33.00
N ASN A 81 0.35 20.44 -31.83
CA ASN A 81 1.44 21.44 -31.69
C ASN A 81 1.89 21.60 -30.22
N GLY A 82 3.21 21.65 -30.02
CA GLY A 82 3.86 21.51 -28.72
C GLY A 82 4.07 22.80 -27.91
N VAL A 83 4.26 22.61 -26.61
CA VAL A 83 4.97 23.50 -25.69
C VAL A 83 5.70 22.62 -24.66
N GLY A 84 6.90 23.03 -24.28
CA GLY A 84 7.91 22.30 -23.50
C GLY A 84 7.56 21.93 -22.04
N PRO A 85 8.56 21.41 -21.29
CA PRO A 85 8.34 20.44 -20.23
C PRO A 85 7.84 21.08 -18.94
N THR A 86 6.61 20.77 -18.56
CA THR A 86 6.10 21.10 -17.23
C THR A 86 6.67 20.11 -16.22
N SER A 87 7.53 20.65 -15.37
CA SER A 87 8.23 20.02 -14.25
C SER A 87 7.34 19.04 -13.46
N THR A 88 7.73 17.77 -13.42
CA THR A 88 7.04 16.71 -12.69
C THR A 88 7.64 16.59 -11.30
N ASN A 89 7.03 17.28 -10.32
CA ASN A 89 7.30 17.05 -8.91
C ASN A 89 6.60 15.77 -8.44
N GLY A 90 7.30 14.95 -7.65
CA GLY A 90 6.74 13.79 -6.93
C GLY A 90 5.61 14.18 -5.96
N PRO A 91 4.91 13.21 -5.35
CA PRO A 91 3.51 13.35 -4.93
C PRO A 91 3.34 14.46 -3.89
N TYR A 92 2.90 15.59 -4.44
CA TYR A 92 2.34 16.80 -3.90
C TYR A 92 2.30 16.86 -2.37
N ALA A 93 3.32 17.52 -1.82
CA ALA A 93 3.14 18.28 -0.60
C ALA A 93 1.88 19.14 -0.77
N LEU A 94 0.99 19.08 0.22
CA LEU A 94 -0.14 19.97 0.33
C LEU A 94 0.44 21.39 0.32
N ASN A 95 0.40 22.07 -0.82
CA ASN A 95 0.77 23.48 -0.94
C ASN A 95 -0.22 24.24 -0.09
N THR A 96 0.12 24.35 1.18
CA THR A 96 -0.43 25.32 2.08
C THR A 96 0.43 26.52 1.79
N GLU A 97 -0.02 27.40 0.90
CA GLU A 97 0.45 28.78 0.95
C GLU A 97 0.30 29.20 2.41
N VAL A 98 1.43 29.37 3.09
CA VAL A 98 1.47 30.03 4.39
C VAL A 98 1.05 31.45 4.07
N SER A 99 -0.25 31.68 4.10
CA SER A 99 -0.79 33.02 4.21
C SER A 99 -0.21 33.56 5.51
N GLU A 100 0.69 34.53 5.43
CA GLU A 100 1.04 35.43 6.53
C GLU A 100 -0.19 36.29 6.89
N GLY A 101 -1.32 35.62 7.13
CA GLY A 101 -2.54 36.19 7.63
C GLY A 101 -2.35 36.53 9.10
N ALA A 102 -2.95 37.62 9.53
CA ALA A 102 -2.98 37.98 10.95
C ALA A 102 -3.47 36.79 11.78
N LYS A 103 -2.70 36.39 12.80
CA LYS A 103 -3.09 35.35 13.76
C LYS A 103 -4.46 35.68 14.38
N ILE A 104 -5.31 34.68 14.54
CA ILE A 104 -6.62 34.82 15.17
C ILE A 104 -6.43 35.07 16.66
N LYS A 105 -7.03 36.15 17.18
CA LYS A 105 -6.90 36.56 18.60
C LYS A 105 -8.10 36.17 19.46
N ASP A 106 -9.17 35.68 18.85
CA ASP A 106 -10.34 35.17 19.56
C ASP A 106 -10.42 33.64 19.47
N TRP A 107 -10.48 32.98 20.63
CA TRP A 107 -10.55 31.52 20.73
C TRP A 107 -11.79 30.92 20.05
N ASN A 108 -12.95 31.58 20.14
CA ASN A 108 -14.19 31.03 19.59
C ASN A 108 -14.22 31.14 18.07
N GLU A 109 -13.74 32.24 17.51
CA GLU A 109 -13.51 32.42 16.07
C GLU A 109 -12.53 31.38 15.55
N TRP A 110 -11.41 31.17 16.25
CA TRP A 110 -10.42 30.16 15.91
C TRP A 110 -11.01 28.74 15.91
N ILE A 111 -11.79 28.36 16.93
CA ILE A 111 -12.48 27.06 16.96
C ILE A 111 -13.45 26.88 15.79
N LYS A 112 -14.19 27.94 15.41
CA LYS A 112 -15.11 27.90 14.26
C LYS A 112 -14.34 27.70 12.96
N GLN A 113 -13.24 28.43 12.78
CA GLN A 113 -12.37 28.30 11.61
C GLN A 113 -11.75 26.90 11.55
N ALA A 114 -11.24 26.38 12.66
CA ALA A 114 -10.67 25.04 12.72
C ALA A 114 -11.66 23.93 12.32
N LYS A 115 -12.92 24.05 12.74
CA LYS A 115 -14.00 23.13 12.33
C LYS A 115 -14.32 23.22 10.84
N LYS A 116 -14.28 24.42 10.26
CA LYS A 116 -14.46 24.65 8.81
C LYS A 116 -13.32 24.00 8.03
N ASP A 117 -12.07 24.25 8.43
CA ASP A 117 -10.87 23.71 7.80
C ASP A 117 -10.81 22.18 7.89
N PHE A 118 -11.30 21.60 8.99
CA PHE A 118 -11.43 20.15 9.11
C PHE A 118 -12.32 19.54 8.02
N SER A 119 -13.32 20.27 7.52
CA SER A 119 -14.13 19.82 6.38
C SER A 119 -13.30 19.71 5.11
N GLY A 120 -12.47 20.71 4.83
CA GLY A 120 -11.52 20.70 3.71
C GLY A 120 -10.51 19.56 3.83
N TYR A 121 -9.92 19.38 5.01
CA TYR A 121 -9.02 18.26 5.31
C TYR A 121 -9.66 16.90 5.04
N LYS A 122 -10.91 16.67 5.49
CA LYS A 122 -11.64 15.43 5.20
C LYS A 122 -11.79 15.17 3.70
N GLY A 123 -12.06 16.22 2.93
CA GLY A 123 -12.15 16.17 1.47
C GLY A 123 -10.82 15.77 0.83
N ALA A 124 -9.73 16.49 1.15
CA ALA A 124 -8.38 16.20 0.67
C ALA A 124 -7.96 14.75 0.98
N MET A 125 -8.14 14.31 2.23
CA MET A 125 -7.84 12.94 2.64
C MET A 125 -8.68 11.89 1.89
N HIS A 126 -9.90 12.22 1.47
CA HIS A 126 -10.72 11.31 0.67
C HIS A 126 -10.14 11.15 -0.74
N THR A 127 -9.82 12.24 -1.41
CA THR A 127 -9.17 12.25 -2.73
C THR A 127 -7.85 11.48 -2.70
N GLN A 128 -6.97 11.81 -1.76
CA GLN A 128 -5.65 11.17 -1.66
C GLN A 128 -5.75 9.67 -1.38
N ARG A 129 -6.72 9.21 -0.57
CA ARG A 129 -6.96 7.76 -0.38
C ARG A 129 -7.37 7.06 -1.68
N TYR A 130 -8.14 7.74 -2.52
CA TYR A 130 -8.57 7.19 -3.80
C TYR A 130 -7.40 7.14 -4.81
N GLU A 131 -6.57 8.18 -4.86
CA GLU A 131 -5.35 8.21 -5.67
C GLU A 131 -4.35 7.13 -5.23
N TRP A 132 -4.10 7.02 -3.93
CA TRP A 132 -3.29 5.96 -3.35
C TRP A 132 -3.79 4.56 -3.77
N THR A 133 -5.11 4.36 -3.85
CA THR A 133 -5.67 3.07 -4.28
C THR A 133 -5.37 2.75 -5.73
N LYS A 134 -5.40 3.75 -6.61
CA LYS A 134 -5.04 3.58 -8.03
C LYS A 134 -3.57 3.21 -8.16
N GLU A 135 -2.69 3.96 -7.50
CA GLU A 135 -1.25 3.70 -7.46
C GLU A 135 -0.96 2.27 -6.96
N LYS A 136 -1.63 1.82 -5.88
CA LYS A 136 -1.43 0.47 -5.36
C LYS A 136 -1.98 -0.64 -6.25
N GLU A 137 -2.96 -0.36 -7.11
CA GLU A 137 -3.37 -1.33 -8.11
C GLU A 137 -2.26 -1.52 -9.16
N ASP A 138 -1.66 -0.43 -9.63
CA ASP A 138 -0.55 -0.50 -10.60
C ASP A 138 0.69 -1.15 -9.99
N GLU A 139 1.01 -0.83 -8.74
CA GLU A 139 2.09 -1.50 -8.01
C GLU A 139 1.82 -3.00 -7.80
N LEU A 140 0.57 -3.41 -7.56
CA LEU A 140 0.23 -4.83 -7.46
C LEU A 140 0.52 -5.55 -8.78
N GLN A 141 0.19 -4.96 -9.92
CA GLN A 141 0.51 -5.55 -11.22
C GLN A 141 2.02 -5.69 -11.44
N LYS A 142 2.80 -4.66 -11.05
CA LYS A 142 4.26 -4.71 -11.10
C LYS A 142 4.82 -5.79 -10.17
N PHE A 143 4.29 -5.88 -8.96
CA PHE A 143 4.65 -6.91 -7.99
C PHE A 143 4.38 -8.32 -8.51
N CYS A 144 3.21 -8.56 -9.11
CA CYS A 144 2.90 -9.85 -9.73
C CYS A 144 3.89 -10.19 -10.86
N LYS A 145 4.19 -9.26 -11.77
CA LYS A 145 5.21 -9.48 -12.83
C LYS A 145 6.60 -9.76 -12.26
N TYR A 146 6.97 -9.08 -11.18
CA TYR A 146 8.20 -9.33 -10.45
C TYR A 146 8.24 -10.76 -9.91
N LEU A 147 7.16 -11.22 -9.27
CA LEU A 147 7.05 -12.60 -8.81
C LEU A 147 7.12 -13.59 -9.95
N GLU A 148 6.42 -13.36 -11.06
CA GLU A 148 6.50 -14.24 -12.24
C GLU A 148 7.95 -14.43 -12.66
N LYS A 149 8.69 -13.34 -12.85
CA LYS A 149 10.10 -13.39 -13.24
C LYS A 149 10.95 -14.12 -12.20
N ARG A 150 10.75 -13.81 -10.91
CA ARG A 150 11.50 -14.42 -9.79
C ARG A 150 11.27 -15.93 -9.73
N TRP A 151 10.04 -16.38 -9.98
CA TRP A 151 9.64 -17.79 -9.93
C TRP A 151 9.99 -18.59 -11.21
N MET A 152 10.59 -17.97 -12.23
CA MET A 152 11.14 -18.71 -13.37
C MET A 152 12.49 -19.36 -13.06
N SER A 153 13.22 -18.89 -12.04
CA SER A 153 14.50 -19.45 -11.59
C SER A 153 14.38 -19.98 -10.16
N TYR A 154 15.16 -21.02 -9.84
CA TYR A 154 15.26 -21.51 -8.47
C TYR A 154 16.12 -20.55 -7.62
N THR A 155 17.23 -20.11 -8.21
CA THR A 155 18.24 -19.26 -7.57
C THR A 155 17.71 -17.84 -7.39
N GLY A 156 17.85 -17.28 -6.19
CA GLY A 156 17.27 -15.99 -5.83
C GLY A 156 15.77 -16.02 -5.54
N ASN A 157 15.14 -17.19 -5.47
CA ASN A 157 13.73 -17.34 -5.09
C ASN A 157 13.56 -18.18 -3.82
N ILE A 158 13.44 -19.50 -3.96
CA ILE A 158 13.24 -20.42 -2.84
C ILE A 158 14.55 -20.97 -2.30
N ASP A 159 15.67 -20.76 -2.98
CA ASP A 159 17.01 -21.18 -2.56
C ASP A 159 17.39 -20.70 -1.15
N ARG A 160 16.90 -19.53 -0.74
CA ARG A 160 17.12 -18.99 0.62
C ARG A 160 16.11 -19.48 1.66
N ASP A 161 14.93 -19.91 1.22
CA ASP A 161 13.79 -20.24 2.08
C ASP A 161 13.56 -21.76 2.22
N CYS A 162 14.05 -22.55 1.28
CA CYS A 162 13.99 -24.00 1.31
C CYS A 162 15.24 -24.58 1.99
N LYS A 163 15.02 -25.52 2.91
CA LYS A 163 16.09 -26.27 3.58
C LYS A 163 16.99 -26.96 2.54
N SER A 164 18.26 -27.22 2.89
CA SER A 164 19.22 -28.05 2.12
C SER A 164 18.59 -29.33 1.55
N ASP A 165 17.64 -29.88 2.29
CA ASP A 165 16.99 -31.15 1.99
C ASP A 165 15.96 -31.03 0.85
N PHE A 166 15.50 -29.82 0.51
CA PHE A 166 14.58 -29.62 -0.62
C PHE A 166 15.21 -30.10 -1.91
N LEU A 167 16.47 -29.71 -2.16
CA LEU A 167 17.22 -30.10 -3.35
C LEU A 167 17.41 -31.62 -3.43
N GLN A 168 17.81 -32.24 -2.33
CA GLN A 168 17.96 -33.69 -2.22
C GLN A 168 16.63 -34.42 -2.42
N SER A 169 15.54 -33.88 -1.87
CA SER A 169 14.20 -34.46 -2.00
C SER A 169 13.70 -34.40 -3.43
N THR A 170 13.93 -33.27 -4.12
CA THR A 170 13.35 -32.99 -5.45
C THR A 170 14.04 -33.70 -6.60
N GLN A 171 15.27 -34.20 -6.41
CA GLN A 171 16.05 -34.85 -7.47
C GLN A 171 15.35 -36.06 -8.09
N ASN A 172 14.52 -36.76 -7.30
CA ASN A 172 13.77 -37.93 -7.72
C ASN A 172 12.25 -37.67 -7.88
N TRP A 173 11.83 -36.40 -7.92
CA TRP A 173 10.42 -36.08 -8.04
C TRP A 173 9.90 -36.30 -9.46
N ASN A 174 8.76 -36.97 -9.56
CA ASN A 174 7.99 -37.02 -10.79
C ASN A 174 7.09 -35.77 -10.95
N ASP A 175 6.49 -35.63 -12.14
CA ASP A 175 5.59 -34.54 -12.47
C ASP A 175 4.43 -34.37 -11.48
N ASN A 176 3.90 -35.45 -10.91
CA ASN A 176 2.81 -35.39 -9.94
C ASN A 176 3.27 -34.80 -8.60
N GLN A 177 4.48 -35.11 -8.16
CA GLN A 177 5.06 -34.55 -6.94
C GLN A 177 5.31 -33.04 -7.09
N TRP A 178 5.91 -32.62 -8.22
CA TRP A 178 6.08 -31.19 -8.54
C TRP A 178 4.75 -30.44 -8.61
N ASN A 179 3.76 -31.02 -9.30
CA ASN A 179 2.41 -30.46 -9.38
C ASN A 179 1.76 -30.31 -8.01
N LYS A 180 1.91 -31.30 -7.12
CA LYS A 180 1.37 -31.25 -5.76
C LYS A 180 2.06 -30.15 -4.96
N TRP A 181 3.38 -30.09 -5.00
CA TRP A 181 4.16 -29.12 -4.23
C TRP A 181 3.87 -27.69 -4.63
N VAL A 182 3.86 -27.36 -5.93
CA VAL A 182 3.62 -25.96 -6.35
C VAL A 182 2.22 -25.51 -5.98
N LYS A 183 1.24 -26.42 -5.99
CA LYS A 183 -0.16 -26.15 -5.58
C LYS A 183 -0.33 -26.05 -4.06
N SER A 184 0.65 -26.47 -3.26
CA SER A 184 0.65 -26.34 -1.80
C SER A 184 1.72 -25.36 -1.32
N GLU A 185 2.94 -25.82 -1.11
CA GLU A 185 4.06 -25.07 -0.55
C GLU A 185 4.46 -23.92 -1.47
N GLY A 186 4.50 -24.14 -2.79
CA GLY A 186 4.81 -23.07 -3.75
C GLY A 186 3.88 -21.87 -3.62
N LYS A 187 2.56 -22.14 -3.59
CA LYS A 187 1.53 -21.13 -3.27
C LYS A 187 1.70 -20.52 -1.89
N HIS A 188 2.05 -21.32 -0.88
CA HIS A 188 2.29 -20.79 0.45
C HIS A 188 3.41 -19.73 0.45
N HIS A 189 4.54 -20.00 -0.22
CA HIS A 189 5.64 -19.05 -0.37
C HIS A 189 5.23 -17.79 -1.14
N MET A 190 4.51 -17.92 -2.26
CA MET A 190 3.97 -16.77 -3.00
C MET A 190 3.04 -15.91 -2.13
N ASN A 191 2.14 -16.55 -1.38
CA ASN A 191 1.25 -15.85 -0.45
C ASN A 191 2.03 -15.14 0.66
N LYS A 192 3.08 -15.75 1.21
CA LYS A 192 3.92 -15.10 2.24
C LYS A 192 4.60 -13.84 1.72
N GLN A 193 5.13 -13.88 0.49
CA GLN A 193 5.70 -12.70 -0.18
C GLN A 193 4.63 -11.60 -0.38
N PHE A 194 3.43 -11.98 -0.81
CA PHE A 194 2.32 -11.05 -0.97
C PHE A 194 1.84 -10.44 0.35
N GLN A 195 1.74 -11.23 1.43
CA GLN A 195 1.35 -10.71 2.75
C GLN A 195 2.36 -9.68 3.27
N LYS A 196 3.67 -9.92 3.09
CA LYS A 196 4.69 -8.92 3.42
C LYS A 196 4.49 -7.61 2.67
N TRP A 197 4.28 -7.69 1.35
CA TRP A 197 3.98 -6.50 0.52
C TRP A 197 2.71 -5.78 1.00
N LEU A 198 1.67 -6.54 1.33
CA LEU A 198 0.37 -6.00 1.77
C LEU A 198 0.48 -5.31 3.14
N ASP A 199 1.16 -5.92 4.11
CA ASP A 199 1.35 -5.37 5.45
C ASP A 199 2.24 -4.13 5.43
N TYR A 200 3.29 -4.11 4.60
CA TYR A 200 4.10 -2.91 4.38
C TYR A 200 3.26 -1.73 3.86
N ASN A 201 2.40 -1.98 2.88
CA ASN A 201 1.51 -0.94 2.33
C ASN A 201 0.47 -0.45 3.35
N LYS A 202 -0.08 -1.35 4.17
CA LYS A 202 -0.97 -0.99 5.30
C LYS A 202 -0.25 -0.11 6.32
N TYR A 203 0.98 -0.47 6.66
CA TYR A 203 1.83 0.32 7.54
C TYR A 203 2.05 1.73 6.96
N LYS A 204 2.44 1.83 5.68
CA LYS A 204 2.69 3.11 5.01
C LYS A 204 1.44 4.00 4.93
N LEU A 205 0.27 3.43 4.65
CA LEU A 205 -0.97 4.19 4.65
C LEU A 205 -1.30 4.76 6.04
N ARG A 206 -1.08 3.97 7.10
CA ARG A 206 -1.27 4.40 8.48
C ARG A 206 -0.30 5.51 8.86
N ASP A 207 0.98 5.32 8.54
CA ASP A 207 2.05 6.28 8.82
C ASP A 207 1.79 7.63 8.13
N TRP A 208 1.47 7.59 6.83
CA TRP A 208 1.06 8.77 6.07
C TRP A 208 -0.18 9.45 6.65
N THR A 209 -1.23 8.69 7.02
CA THR A 209 -2.44 9.26 7.62
C THR A 209 -2.13 9.98 8.94
N ASN A 210 -1.25 9.43 9.76
CA ASN A 210 -0.83 10.05 11.02
C ASN A 210 -0.01 11.32 10.77
N ALA A 211 0.90 11.29 9.78
CA ALA A 211 1.70 12.43 9.40
C ALA A 211 0.83 13.60 8.92
N GLU A 212 -0.13 13.34 8.01
CA GLU A 212 -1.06 14.37 7.51
C GLU A 212 -1.97 14.92 8.61
N TRP A 213 -2.42 14.05 9.54
CA TRP A 213 -3.17 14.52 10.70
C TRP A 213 -2.36 15.45 11.60
N ASN A 214 -1.09 15.13 11.85
CA ASN A 214 -0.21 15.95 12.66
C ASN A 214 0.13 17.28 11.98
N LYS A 215 0.35 17.27 10.66
CA LYS A 215 0.52 18.50 9.86
C LYS A 215 -0.71 19.40 9.96
N TRP A 216 -1.90 18.83 9.77
CA TRP A 216 -3.14 19.59 9.91
C TRP A 216 -3.29 20.19 11.31
N LYS A 217 -3.05 19.41 12.37
CA LYS A 217 -3.10 19.92 13.76
C LYS A 217 -2.11 21.05 14.00
N ALA A 218 -0.89 20.94 13.48
CA ALA A 218 0.14 21.97 13.63
C ALA A 218 -0.28 23.26 12.91
N ASN A 219 -0.74 23.14 11.66
CA ASN A 219 -1.24 24.27 10.88
C ASN A 219 -2.40 24.99 11.58
N ILE A 220 -3.36 24.23 12.13
CA ILE A 220 -4.50 24.81 12.85
C ILE A 220 -4.06 25.50 14.14
N LYS A 221 -3.09 24.94 14.86
CA LYS A 221 -2.54 25.57 16.06
C LYS A 221 -1.84 26.90 15.72
N ASP A 222 -1.07 26.94 14.64
CA ASP A 222 -0.29 28.11 14.21
C ASP A 222 -1.17 29.31 13.82
N GLN A 223 -2.42 29.06 13.41
CA GLN A 223 -3.40 30.12 13.12
C GLN A 223 -3.83 30.92 14.36
N LEU A 224 -3.65 30.40 15.58
CA LEU A 224 -4.02 31.11 16.82
C LEU A 224 -2.84 31.91 17.37
N ASP A 225 -3.12 33.08 17.93
CA ASP A 225 -2.15 33.84 18.73
C ASP A 225 -1.63 33.03 19.93
N ASP A 226 -0.31 33.07 20.15
CA ASP A 226 0.37 32.26 21.17
C ASP A 226 0.00 32.68 22.61
N GLU A 227 -0.29 33.98 22.82
CA GLU A 227 -0.73 34.48 24.13
C GLU A 227 -2.16 34.04 24.40
N GLU A 228 -3.03 34.08 23.39
CA GLU A 228 -4.40 33.59 23.50
C GLU A 228 -4.42 32.07 23.75
N TRP A 229 -3.52 31.29 23.13
CA TRP A 229 -3.35 29.87 23.45
C TRP A 229 -3.02 29.66 24.93
N LYS A 230 -1.96 30.31 25.43
CA LYS A 230 -1.51 30.18 26.83
C LYS A 230 -2.59 30.58 27.83
N LYS A 231 -3.31 31.67 27.55
CA LYS A 231 -4.43 32.14 28.38
C LYS A 231 -5.55 31.10 28.45
N ASN A 232 -5.94 30.49 27.33
CA ASN A 232 -6.99 29.47 27.32
C ASN A 232 -6.51 28.13 27.89
N GLU A 233 -5.21 27.83 27.82
CA GLU A 233 -4.59 26.70 28.49
C GLU A 233 -4.64 26.84 30.01
N ALA A 234 -4.25 28.00 30.54
CA ALA A 234 -4.36 28.33 31.97
C ALA A 234 -5.82 28.29 32.46
N ALA A 235 -6.77 28.72 31.62
CA ALA A 235 -8.21 28.65 31.90
C ALA A 235 -8.81 27.24 31.73
N GLY A 236 -8.03 26.24 31.29
CA GLY A 236 -8.47 24.85 31.10
C GLY A 236 -9.36 24.59 29.88
N LYS A 237 -9.59 25.59 29.02
CA LYS A 237 -10.43 25.48 27.82
C LYS A 237 -9.82 24.61 26.73
N THR A 238 -8.49 24.44 26.72
CA THR A 238 -7.78 23.51 25.80
C THR A 238 -8.26 22.06 25.94
N LYS A 239 -8.81 21.65 27.09
CA LYS A 239 -9.38 20.30 27.28
C LYS A 239 -10.53 20.01 26.31
N GLU A 240 -11.36 21.00 26.01
CA GLU A 240 -12.46 20.83 25.05
C GLU A 240 -11.93 20.67 23.62
N TRP A 241 -10.90 21.45 23.26
CA TRP A 241 -10.22 21.32 21.98
C TRP A 241 -9.56 19.95 21.82
N ILE A 242 -8.87 19.45 22.84
CA ILE A 242 -8.26 18.11 22.83
C ILE A 242 -9.33 17.01 22.64
N LYS A 243 -10.48 17.12 23.32
CA LYS A 243 -11.60 16.18 23.13
C LYS A 243 -12.18 16.27 21.71
N CYS A 244 -12.34 17.49 21.19
CA CYS A 244 -12.86 17.73 19.85
C CYS A 244 -11.94 17.14 18.78
N THR A 245 -10.64 17.41 18.86
CA THR A 245 -9.63 16.91 17.92
C THR A 245 -9.47 15.40 18.01
N ALA A 246 -9.49 14.81 19.21
CA ALA A 246 -9.47 13.35 19.36
C ALA A 246 -10.67 12.66 18.67
N LYS A 247 -11.86 13.28 18.72
CA LYS A 247 -13.05 12.77 18.02
C LYS A 247 -12.88 12.86 16.49
N MET A 248 -12.38 13.99 16.01
CA MET A 248 -12.07 14.20 14.59
C MET A 248 -11.04 13.19 14.06
N GLU A 249 -9.95 12.97 14.81
CA GLU A 249 -8.92 11.98 14.50
C GLU A 249 -9.51 10.58 14.39
N LYS A 250 -10.30 10.17 15.38
CA LYS A 250 -10.96 8.87 15.41
C LYS A 250 -11.86 8.64 14.21
N ASP A 251 -12.61 9.66 13.80
CA ASP A 251 -13.48 9.60 12.61
C ASP A 251 -12.66 9.43 11.32
N CYS A 252 -11.54 10.15 11.19
CA CYS A 252 -10.61 10.03 10.07
C CYS A 252 -9.97 8.64 10.02
N LEU A 253 -9.46 8.13 11.15
CA LEU A 253 -8.87 6.80 11.27
C LEU A 253 -9.88 5.70 10.95
N LYS A 254 -11.15 5.84 11.38
CA LYS A 254 -12.22 4.90 11.04
C LYS A 254 -12.45 4.83 9.53
N LYS A 255 -12.46 5.98 8.85
CA LYS A 255 -12.60 6.05 7.38
C LYS A 255 -11.39 5.43 6.67
N THR A 256 -10.17 5.77 7.07
CA THR A 256 -8.95 5.17 6.52
C THR A 256 -8.93 3.66 6.73
N LYS A 257 -9.30 3.16 7.91
CA LYS A 257 -9.38 1.71 8.19
C LYS A 257 -10.40 1.02 7.31
N LYS A 258 -11.59 1.60 7.12
CA LYS A 258 -12.62 1.06 6.21
C LYS A 258 -12.10 1.00 4.76
N HIS A 259 -11.47 2.08 4.31
CA HIS A 259 -10.90 2.18 2.96
C HIS A 259 -9.81 1.14 2.73
N CYS A 260 -8.86 1.04 3.67
CA CYS A 260 -7.78 0.07 3.65
C CYS A 260 -8.29 -1.37 3.57
N LYS A 261 -9.32 -1.72 4.35
CA LYS A 261 -9.94 -3.06 4.31
C LYS A 261 -10.58 -3.36 2.95
N ASN A 262 -11.22 -2.38 2.33
CA ASN A 262 -11.82 -2.56 1.01
C ASN A 262 -10.75 -2.79 -0.07
N TRP A 263 -9.66 -2.00 -0.03
CA TRP A 263 -8.51 -2.20 -0.89
C TRP A 263 -7.86 -3.57 -0.66
N GLU A 264 -7.63 -3.97 0.59
CA GLU A 264 -7.04 -5.26 0.96
C GLU A 264 -7.84 -6.43 0.39
N LYS A 265 -9.18 -6.40 0.46
CA LYS A 265 -10.04 -7.40 -0.17
C LYS A 265 -9.84 -7.47 -1.68
N LYS A 266 -9.81 -6.31 -2.35
CA LYS A 266 -9.61 -6.23 -3.80
C LYS A 266 -8.24 -6.76 -4.20
N ALA A 267 -7.18 -6.32 -3.52
CA ALA A 267 -5.81 -6.77 -3.75
C ALA A 267 -5.68 -8.30 -3.56
N ASN A 268 -6.27 -8.85 -2.49
CA ASN A 268 -6.31 -10.30 -2.27
C ASN A 268 -7.00 -11.05 -3.41
N SER A 269 -8.14 -10.54 -3.90
CA SER A 269 -8.86 -11.17 -5.00
C SER A 269 -8.05 -11.14 -6.29
N SER A 270 -7.45 -9.99 -6.63
CA SER A 270 -6.58 -9.85 -7.81
C SER A 270 -5.37 -10.76 -7.73
N PHE A 271 -4.72 -10.82 -6.57
CA PHE A 271 -3.56 -11.68 -6.34
C PHE A 271 -3.91 -13.17 -6.44
N ARG A 272 -5.02 -13.62 -5.83
CA ARG A 272 -5.46 -15.03 -5.92
C ARG A 272 -5.78 -15.46 -7.35
N LYS A 273 -6.37 -14.56 -8.15
CA LYS A 273 -6.60 -14.81 -9.57
C LYS A 273 -5.28 -15.01 -10.30
N TRP A 274 -4.35 -14.06 -10.13
CA TRP A 274 -3.01 -14.14 -10.69
C TRP A 274 -2.27 -15.42 -10.25
N GLU A 275 -2.25 -15.74 -8.96
CA GLU A 275 -1.58 -16.93 -8.42
C GLU A 275 -2.13 -18.22 -9.05
N GLY A 276 -3.45 -18.31 -9.21
CA GLY A 276 -4.11 -19.42 -9.88
C GLY A 276 -3.66 -19.58 -11.32
N ASP A 277 -3.64 -18.49 -12.09
CA ASP A 277 -3.26 -18.49 -13.50
C ASP A 277 -1.76 -18.76 -13.67
N PHE A 278 -0.92 -18.13 -12.85
CA PHE A 278 0.51 -18.36 -12.82
C PHE A 278 0.85 -19.81 -12.48
N THR A 279 0.23 -20.38 -11.43
CA THR A 279 0.47 -21.78 -11.03
C THR A 279 0.12 -22.73 -12.19
N LYS A 280 -1.01 -22.53 -12.86
CA LYS A 280 -1.41 -23.35 -14.02
C LYS A 280 -0.35 -23.26 -15.12
N LYS A 281 0.06 -22.05 -15.50
CA LYS A 281 1.08 -21.82 -16.53
C LYS A 281 2.42 -22.46 -16.15
N TRP A 282 2.87 -22.27 -14.92
CA TRP A 282 4.10 -22.85 -14.38
C TRP A 282 4.06 -24.39 -14.45
N THR A 283 2.92 -25.00 -14.10
CA THR A 283 2.74 -26.45 -14.19
C THR A 283 2.71 -26.99 -15.61
N SER A 284 1.98 -26.34 -16.52
CA SER A 284 1.88 -26.78 -17.92
C SER A 284 3.23 -26.71 -18.64
N ASN A 285 4.04 -25.69 -18.30
CA ASN A 285 5.37 -25.52 -18.88
C ASN A 285 6.43 -26.42 -18.24
N LYS A 286 6.07 -27.20 -17.21
CA LYS A 286 7.01 -28.00 -16.43
C LYS A 286 8.23 -27.18 -15.98
N GLN A 287 7.99 -26.00 -15.44
CA GLN A 287 9.05 -25.01 -15.17
C GLN A 287 10.13 -25.55 -14.21
N TRP A 288 9.80 -26.55 -13.38
CA TRP A 288 10.76 -27.26 -12.55
C TRP A 288 11.92 -27.88 -13.34
N ASN A 289 11.75 -28.24 -14.61
CA ASN A 289 12.84 -28.73 -15.45
C ASN A 289 13.96 -27.69 -15.59
N SER A 290 13.60 -26.41 -15.66
CA SER A 290 14.58 -25.32 -15.67
C SER A 290 15.26 -25.19 -14.30
N TRP A 291 14.50 -25.31 -13.23
CA TRP A 291 15.04 -25.30 -11.86
C TRP A 291 16.03 -26.44 -11.64
N CYS A 292 15.70 -27.68 -12.03
CA CYS A 292 16.60 -28.82 -11.91
C CYS A 292 17.92 -28.61 -12.66
N LYS A 293 17.87 -28.05 -13.88
CA LYS A 293 19.10 -27.73 -14.66
C LYS A 293 19.97 -26.67 -14.00
N GLU A 294 19.37 -25.63 -13.41
CA GLU A 294 20.12 -24.62 -12.67
C GLU A 294 20.87 -25.23 -11.48
N LEU A 295 20.30 -26.27 -10.87
CA LEU A 295 20.86 -26.95 -9.72
C LEU A 295 21.97 -27.93 -10.09
N GLU A 296 21.81 -28.66 -11.19
CA GLU A 296 22.86 -29.55 -11.73
C GLU A 296 24.12 -28.78 -12.13
N GLY A 297 23.99 -27.51 -12.57
CA GLY A 297 25.12 -26.65 -12.91
C GLY A 297 25.81 -25.95 -11.73
N GLN A 298 25.32 -26.14 -10.49
CA GLN A 298 25.91 -25.57 -9.27
C GLN A 298 26.70 -26.60 -8.43
N VAL A 299 26.65 -27.88 -8.81
CA VAL A 299 27.43 -29.00 -8.23
C VAL A 299 28.74 -29.15 -8.99
#